data_AF-A0A2E9AS21-F1
#
_entry.id   AF-A0A2E9AS21-F1
#
_cell.length_a   1.000
_cell.length_b   1.000
_cell.length_c   1.000
_cell.angle_alpha   90.00
_cell.angle_beta   90.00
_cell.angle_gamma   90.00
#
_symmetry.space_group_name_H-M   'P 1'
#
loop_
_entity.id
_entity.type
_entity.pdbx_description
1 polymer ?
#
loop_
_entity_poly.entity_id
_entity_poly.type
_entity_poly.pdbx_seq_one_letter_code
_entity_poly.pdbx_strand_id
1 'polypeptide(L)' 'MQQERRERLLVFWLLASAFGIMFAVLSWAQEADLLPPADELGPWKGVMAVVTGLILYWLVAKDIPGGPGDV' A
#
# COMPACT_ATOMS: atom_id res chain seq x y z
N MET A 1 -19.72 3.75 17.88
CA MET A 1 -18.99 5.04 17.94
C MET A 1 -17.47 4.91 18.08
N GLN A 2 -16.91 4.51 19.23
CA GLN A 2 -15.43 4.47 19.39
C GLN A 2 -14.78 3.29 18.65
N GLN A 3 -15.42 2.12 18.66
CA GLN A 3 -14.92 0.92 17.97
C GLN A 3 -14.90 1.10 16.44
N GLU A 4 -16.00 1.57 15.85
CA GLU A 4 -16.07 1.87 14.40
C GLU A 4 -15.03 2.92 13.97
N ARG A 5 -14.74 3.91 14.83
CA ARG A 5 -13.68 4.90 14.56
C ARG A 5 -12.32 4.24 14.52
N ARG A 6 -12.01 3.38 15.50
CA ARG A 6 -10.76 2.61 15.54
C ARG A 6 -10.61 1.76 14.28
N GLU A 7 -11.65 1.03 13.88
CA GLU A 7 -11.63 0.19 12.68
C GLU A 7 -11.35 1.01 11.42
N ARG A 8 -12.02 2.14 11.23
CA ARG A 8 -11.75 3.03 10.08
C ARG A 8 -10.32 3.55 10.06
N LEU A 9 -9.77 3.92 11.21
CA LEU A 9 -8.39 4.37 11.33
C LEU A 9 -7.39 3.24 11.01
N LEU A 10 -7.67 2.01 11.45
CA LEU A 10 -6.86 0.84 11.13
C LEU A 10 -6.90 0.53 9.63
N VAL A 11 -8.08 0.53 9.00
CA VAL A 11 -8.21 0.34 7.55
C VAL A 11 -7.40 1.40 6.81
N PHE A 12 -7.56 2.67 7.18
CA PHE A 12 -6.82 3.77 6.57
C PHE A 12 -5.30 3.60 6.74
N TRP A 13 -4.86 3.23 7.94
CA TRP A 13 -3.45 3.01 8.25
C TRP A 13 -2.85 1.86 7.42
N LEU A 14 -3.58 0.75 7.27
CA LEU A 14 -3.14 -0.39 6.50
C LEU A 14 -3.08 -0.08 5.00
N LEU A 15 -4.03 0.69 4.46
CA LEU A 15 -3.99 1.16 3.07
C LEU A 15 -2.80 2.08 2.80
N ALA A 16 -2.55 3.05 3.70
CA ALA A 16 -1.41 3.96 3.59
C ALA A 16 -0.07 3.20 3.68
N SER A 17 -0.01 2.22 4.58
CA SER A 17 1.17 1.35 4.72
C SER A 17 1.40 0.50 3.47
N ALA A 18 0.34 -0.12 2.93
CA ALA A 18 0.45 -0.95 1.72
C ALA A 18 0.89 -0.15 0.49
N PHE A 19 0.38 1.08 0.34
CA PHE A 19 0.88 2.04 -0.65
C PHE A 19 2.37 2.32 -0.47
N GLY A 20 2.80 2.67 0.75
CA GLY A 20 4.20 3.00 1.05
C GLY A 20 5.14 1.83 0.77
N ILE A 21 4.76 0.62 1.16
CA ILE A 21 5.53 -0.61 0.89
C ILE A 21 5.70 -0.81 -0.63
N MET A 22 4.61 -0.73 -1.40
CA MET A 22 4.70 -0.92 -2.84
C MET A 22 5.45 0.22 -3.54
N PHE A 23 5.35 1.45 -3.05
CA PHE A 23 6.17 2.55 -3.54
C PHE A 23 7.67 2.29 -3.34
N ALA A 24 8.06 1.72 -2.19
CA ALA A 24 9.44 1.32 -1.93
C ALA A 24 9.88 0.17 -2.86
N VAL A 25 9.05 -0.87 -3.02
CA VAL A 25 9.33 -1.99 -3.94
C VAL A 25 9.53 -1.51 -5.37
N LEU A 26 8.65 -0.62 -5.87
CA LEU A 26 8.81 -0.02 -7.19
C LEU A 26 10.05 0.87 -7.29
N SER A 27 10.49 1.49 -6.19
CA SER A 27 11.75 2.27 -6.17
C SER A 27 12.95 1.35 -6.32
N TRP A 28 12.99 0.22 -5.61
CA TRP A 28 14.05 -0.78 -5.79
C TRP A 28 14.04 -1.40 -7.19
N ALA A 29 12.87 -1.61 -7.78
CA ALA A 29 12.77 -2.08 -9.15
C ALA A 29 13.33 -1.07 -10.17
N GLN A 30 13.18 0.24 -9.92
CA GLN A 30 13.84 1.28 -10.73
C GLN A 30 15.35 1.27 -10.54
N GLU A 31 15.84 1.15 -9.29
CA GLU A 31 17.27 1.06 -8.99
C GLU A 31 17.93 -0.18 -9.60
N ALA A 32 17.16 -1.25 -9.81
CA ALA A 32 17.61 -2.49 -10.45
C ALA A 32 17.46 -2.49 -11.99
N ASP A 33 17.14 -1.34 -12.61
CA ASP A 33 16.86 -1.20 -14.05
C ASP A 33 15.73 -2.12 -14.58
N LEU A 34 14.82 -2.57 -13.72
CA LEU A 34 13.64 -3.38 -14.09
C LEU A 34 12.44 -2.51 -14.50
N LEU A 35 12.45 -1.24 -14.11
CA LEU A 35 11.44 -0.25 -14.48
C LEU A 35 12.12 0.97 -15.09
N PRO A 36 11.44 1.71 -15.99
CA PRO A 36 11.99 2.94 -16.55
C PRO A 36 12.39 3.94 -15.47
N PRO A 37 13.36 4.80 -15.75
CA PRO A 37 13.84 5.77 -14.78
C PRO A 37 12.76 6.82 -14.46
N ALA A 38 12.90 7.49 -13.32
CA ALA A 38 11.84 8.28 -12.71
C ALA A 38 11.40 9.51 -13.55
N ASP A 39 12.31 10.02 -14.36
CA ASP A 39 12.12 11.08 -15.35
C ASP A 39 11.15 10.69 -16.47
N GLU A 40 11.10 9.41 -16.85
CA GLU A 40 10.12 8.90 -17.82
C GLU A 40 8.82 8.46 -17.15
N LEU A 41 8.89 7.85 -15.96
CA LEU A 41 7.72 7.35 -15.25
C LEU A 41 6.88 8.45 -14.60
N GLY A 42 7.47 9.57 -14.17
CA GLY A 42 6.74 10.70 -13.62
C GLY A 42 5.67 10.31 -12.57
N PRO A 43 4.43 10.84 -12.66
CA PRO A 43 3.34 10.49 -11.73
C PRO A 43 2.88 9.03 -11.83
N TRP A 44 3.19 8.32 -12.91
CA TRP A 44 2.70 6.95 -13.14
C TRP A 44 3.20 5.97 -12.09
N LYS A 45 4.40 6.19 -11.54
CA LYS A 45 4.91 5.40 -10.40
C LYS A 45 3.96 5.45 -9.21
N GLY A 46 3.41 6.62 -8.90
CA GLY A 46 2.46 6.80 -7.80
C GLY A 46 1.19 6.00 -8.01
N VAL A 47 0.63 6.03 -9.23
CA VAL A 47 -0.59 5.26 -9.52
C VAL A 47 -0.32 3.75 -9.53
N MET A 48 0.83 3.31 -10.05
CA MET A 48 1.24 1.91 -9.93
C MET A 48 1.37 1.48 -8.47
N ALA A 49 1.94 2.32 -7.60
CA ALA A 49 2.03 2.06 -6.17
C ALA A 49 0.65 1.98 -5.50
N VAL A 50 -0.34 2.77 -5.94
CA VAL A 50 -1.73 2.66 -5.46
C VAL A 50 -2.34 1.32 -5.89
N VAL A 51 -2.27 0.97 -7.18
CA VAL A 51 -2.87 -0.27 -7.70
C VAL A 51 -2.25 -1.49 -7.03
N THR A 52 -0.92 -1.55 -7.02
CA THR A 52 -0.20 -2.66 -6.38
C THR A 52 -0.37 -2.65 -4.86
N GLY A 53 -0.45 -1.49 -4.22
CA GLY A 53 -0.72 -1.35 -2.79
C GLY A 53 -2.11 -1.84 -2.40
N LEU A 54 -3.12 -1.64 -3.24
CA LEU A 54 -4.47 -2.20 -3.04
C LEU A 54 -4.45 -3.73 -3.13
N ILE A 55 -3.69 -4.29 -4.08
CA ILE A 55 -3.50 -5.75 -4.19
C ILE A 55 -2.82 -6.28 -2.93
N LEU A 56 -1.76 -5.62 -2.46
CA LEU A 56 -1.04 -6.00 -1.24
C LEU A 56 -1.96 -5.93 0.00
N TYR A 57 -2.77 -4.87 0.11
CA TYR A 57 -3.74 -4.74 1.19
C TYR A 57 -4.71 -5.93 1.20
N TRP A 58 -5.25 -6.30 0.04
CA TRP A 58 -6.25 -7.35 -0.06
C TRP A 58 -5.67 -8.75 0.23
N LEU A 59 -4.44 -9.02 -0.22
CA LEU A 59 -3.79 -10.32 -0.05
C LEU A 59 -3.18 -10.53 1.34
N VAL A 60 -2.64 -9.46 1.95
CA VAL A 60 -1.85 -9.57 3.18
C VAL A 60 -2.54 -8.85 4.33
N ALA A 61 -2.92 -7.59 4.15
CA ALA A 61 -3.29 -6.71 5.26
C ALA A 61 -4.74 -6.87 5.76
N LYS A 62 -5.66 -7.30 4.88
CA LYS A 62 -7.10 -7.38 5.19
C LYS A 62 -7.40 -8.30 6.38
N ASP A 63 -6.67 -9.41 6.48
CA ASP A 63 -6.94 -10.49 7.42
C ASP A 63 -5.82 -10.65 8.47
N ILE A 64 -5.08 -9.57 8.76
CA ILE A 64 -4.02 -9.57 9.79
C ILE A 64 -4.64 -9.66 11.20
N PRO A 65 -4.10 -10.52 12.09
CA PRO A 65 -4.46 -10.53 13.51
C PRO A 65 -4.25 -9.17 14.18
N GLY A 66 -5.23 -8.70 14.95
CA GLY A 66 -5.30 -7.35 15.50
C GLY A 66 -5.81 -6.29 14.52
N GLY A 67 -6.24 -6.71 13.32
CA GLY A 67 -6.78 -5.86 12.27
C GLY A 67 -8.24 -5.41 12.49
N PRO A 68 -8.80 -4.66 11.53
CA PRO A 68 -10.20 -4.23 11.58
C PRO A 68 -11.15 -5.42 11.65
N GLY A 69 -12.08 -5.44 12.61
CA GLY A 69 -13.06 -6.51 12.76
C GLY A 69 -12.56 -7.76 13.52
N ASP A 70 -11.30 -7.76 13.97
CA ASP A 70 -10.79 -8.77 14.90
C ASP A 70 -11.29 -8.45 16.32
N VAL A 71 -12.01 -9.39 16.94
CA VAL A 71 -12.73 -9.24 18.23
C VAL A 71 -12.12 -10.05 19.35
#